data_AF-M2TL91-F1
#
_entry.id   AF-M2TL91-F1
#
_cell.length_a   1.000
_cell.length_b   1.000
_cell.length_c   1.000
_cell.angle_alpha   90.00
_cell.angle_beta   90.00
_cell.angle_gamma   90.00
#
_symmetry.space_group_name_H-M   'P 1'
#
loop_
_entity.id
_entity.type
_entity.pdbx_description
1 polymer ?
#
loop_
_entity_poly.entity_id
_entity_poly.type
_entity_poly.pdbx_seq_one_letter_code
_entity_poly.pdbx_strand_id
1 'polypeptide(L)'
;MSYSNWLPLTRYAASKVTAIPLKSRYSFPCAHFQTTAQRRYNTPTINIDHKIAGVEKVFDYYFKDKIICAESVQMAAPEALLSIKGHEYSIAHNKRLELVGDKIMDLVLSQRWYQVRNQNGQTSPVRTWNDIHKSLVSNEALAMRSFKLGLDAFVVPASGVHVTKNMMADAFEAMVGAVSLDAGEDAIEAVHDVLERTGFFNHPMLVR
;
A
#
# COMPACT_ATOMS: atom_id res chain seq x y z
N MET A 1 38.65 -40.02 12.80
CA MET A 1 39.84 -39.16 12.61
C MET A 1 39.40 -38.06 11.64
N SER A 2 39.02 -36.86 12.13
CA SER A 2 39.91 -35.71 12.40
C SER A 2 40.32 -35.03 11.07
N TYR A 3 40.23 -33.73 10.82
CA TYR A 3 39.69 -32.55 11.48
C TYR A 3 39.53 -31.49 10.37
N SER A 4 38.61 -30.58 10.57
CA SER A 4 38.41 -29.29 9.88
C SER A 4 39.68 -28.45 9.73
N ASN A 5 39.95 -27.92 8.53
CA ASN A 5 40.94 -26.85 8.30
C ASN A 5 40.27 -25.61 7.70
N TRP A 6 39.89 -24.68 8.59
CA TRP A 6 39.57 -23.30 8.24
C TRP A 6 40.81 -22.43 8.46
N LEU A 7 41.16 -21.60 7.47
CA LEU A 7 42.22 -20.59 7.58
C LEU A 7 41.79 -19.48 8.56
N PRO A 8 42.69 -18.95 9.42
CA PRO A 8 42.33 -17.94 10.40
C PRO A 8 42.24 -16.54 9.76
N LEU A 9 41.12 -15.86 9.99
CA LEU A 9 40.94 -14.44 9.68
C LEU A 9 41.81 -13.59 10.62
N THR A 10 42.75 -12.84 10.03
CA THR A 10 43.58 -11.86 10.73
C THR A 10 42.72 -10.70 11.24
N ARG A 11 42.83 -10.42 12.55
CA ARG A 11 42.18 -9.27 13.19
C ARG A 11 42.88 -7.98 12.74
N TYR A 12 42.19 -7.14 11.98
CA TYR A 12 42.62 -5.77 11.74
C TYR A 12 42.37 -4.93 13.01
N ALA A 13 43.44 -4.40 13.62
CA ALA A 13 43.33 -3.47 14.73
C ALA A 13 42.99 -2.07 14.20
N ALA A 14 41.89 -1.48 14.67
CA ALA A 14 41.53 -0.11 14.37
C ALA A 14 42.38 0.86 15.23
N SER A 15 43.04 1.82 14.58
CA SER A 15 43.80 2.88 15.24
C SER A 15 42.89 3.81 16.05
N LYS A 16 43.30 4.13 17.29
CA LYS A 16 42.62 5.10 18.16
C LYS A 16 42.63 6.49 17.50
N VAL A 17 41.45 6.99 17.14
CA VAL A 17 41.27 8.40 16.75
C VAL A 17 41.15 9.22 18.03
N THR A 18 42.07 10.16 18.23
CA THR A 18 42.06 11.15 19.31
C THR A 18 41.00 12.22 19.02
N ALA A 19 40.11 12.46 19.98
CA ALA A 19 39.08 13.49 19.89
C ALA A 19 39.70 14.89 19.96
N ILE A 20 39.40 15.74 18.97
CA ILE A 20 39.73 17.17 18.96
C ILE A 20 38.62 17.91 19.72
N PRO A 21 38.93 18.80 20.68
CA PRO A 21 37.90 19.51 21.43
C PRO A 21 37.28 20.61 20.57
N LEU A 22 35.95 20.58 20.40
CA LEU A 22 35.21 21.67 19.77
C LEU A 22 35.20 22.91 20.68
N LYS A 23 35.80 24.00 20.21
CA LYS A 23 35.64 25.34 20.80
C LYS A 23 34.23 25.88 20.51
N SER A 24 33.46 26.04 21.59
CA SER A 24 32.57 27.16 21.93
C SER A 24 31.84 27.95 20.82
N ARG A 25 30.50 27.99 21.00
CA ARG A 25 29.54 29.08 20.73
C ARG A 25 29.05 29.27 19.29
N TYR A 26 27.95 28.59 19.00
CA TYR A 26 26.79 29.21 18.37
C TYR A 26 25.53 28.71 19.11
N SER A 27 24.75 29.64 19.65
CA SER A 27 23.43 29.36 20.23
C SER A 27 22.46 29.08 19.09
N PHE A 28 22.21 27.81 18.82
CA PHE A 28 21.09 27.40 17.96
C PHE A 28 19.78 27.69 18.70
N PRO A 29 18.76 28.26 18.02
CA PRO A 29 17.43 28.33 18.61
C PRO A 29 16.96 26.91 18.90
N CYS A 30 16.54 26.67 20.14
CA CYS A 30 15.96 25.41 20.57
C CYS A 30 14.64 25.20 19.83
N ALA A 31 14.70 24.62 18.63
CA ALA A 31 13.52 24.04 18.02
C ALA A 31 13.10 22.90 18.94
N HIS A 32 11.97 23.07 19.63
CA HIS A 32 11.36 22.01 20.42
C HIS A 32 11.03 20.84 19.50
N PHE A 33 11.98 19.92 19.34
CA PHE A 33 11.78 18.67 18.66
C PHE A 33 10.94 17.80 19.59
N GLN A 34 9.62 17.82 19.37
CA GLN A 34 8.71 16.94 20.10
C GLN A 34 9.12 15.50 19.81
N THR A 35 9.31 14.72 20.88
CA THR A 35 9.54 13.28 20.75
C THR A 35 8.37 12.61 20.05
N THR A 36 8.59 11.48 19.37
CA THR A 36 7.52 10.65 18.79
C THR A 36 6.42 10.32 19.80
N ALA A 37 6.78 10.19 21.08
CA ALA A 37 5.84 10.05 22.19
C ALA A 37 4.99 11.31 22.42
N GLN A 38 5.57 12.52 22.45
CA GLN A 38 4.81 13.77 22.60
C GLN A 38 3.88 14.07 21.41
N ARG A 39 4.23 13.64 20.20
CA ARG A 39 3.35 13.75 19.02
C ARG A 39 2.07 12.91 19.16
N ARG A 40 2.16 11.74 19.83
CA ARG A 40 1.00 10.87 20.10
C ARG A 40 -0.03 11.53 21.01
N TYR A 41 0.37 12.43 21.93
CA TYR A 41 -0.55 13.05 22.89
C TYR A 41 -1.26 14.32 22.38
N ASN A 42 -0.81 14.93 21.29
CA ASN A 42 -1.39 16.18 20.77
C ASN A 42 -2.06 16.07 19.40
N THR A 43 -2.09 14.88 18.79
CA THR A 43 -2.76 14.67 17.50
C THR A 43 -4.19 14.19 17.77
N PRO A 44 -5.23 14.89 17.26
CA PRO A 44 -6.61 14.43 17.43
C PRO A 44 -6.78 13.05 16.80
N THR A 45 -7.37 12.13 17.54
CA THR A 45 -7.73 10.82 17.01
C THR A 45 -8.78 10.98 15.91
N ILE A 46 -8.51 10.41 14.73
CA ILE A 46 -9.43 10.47 13.60
C ILE A 46 -10.35 9.24 13.67
N ASN A 47 -11.66 9.45 13.83
CA ASN A 47 -12.62 8.36 13.64
C ASN A 47 -12.67 7.98 12.15
N ILE A 48 -12.38 6.72 11.86
CA ILE A 48 -12.25 6.22 10.49
C ILE A 48 -13.42 5.31 10.06
N ASP A 49 -14.43 5.12 10.89
CA ASP A 49 -15.54 4.18 10.64
C ASP A 49 -16.28 4.50 9.33
N HIS A 50 -16.52 5.80 9.05
CA HIS A 50 -17.17 6.22 7.80
C HIS A 50 -16.30 5.98 6.56
N LYS A 51 -14.97 6.03 6.70
CA LYS A 51 -14.02 5.80 5.59
C LYS A 51 -13.95 4.31 5.28
N ILE A 52 -13.90 3.46 6.31
CA ILE A 52 -14.00 2.01 6.17
C ILE A 52 -15.31 1.64 5.46
N ALA A 53 -16.46 2.10 5.98
CA ALA A 53 -17.76 1.82 5.37
C ALA A 53 -17.86 2.32 3.92
N GLY A 54 -17.19 3.44 3.61
CA GLY A 54 -17.06 3.96 2.25
C GLY A 54 -16.32 3.02 1.31
N VAL A 55 -15.14 2.54 1.70
CA VAL A 55 -14.37 1.55 0.92
C VAL A 55 -15.16 0.26 0.73
N GLU A 56 -15.76 -0.27 1.80
CA GLU A 56 -16.58 -1.49 1.75
C GLU A 56 -17.71 -1.36 0.74
N LYS A 57 -18.40 -0.22 0.73
CA LYS A 57 -19.48 0.05 -0.21
C LYS A 57 -19.00 0.16 -1.66
N VAL A 58 -17.85 0.79 -1.90
CA VAL A 58 -17.29 0.94 -3.26
C VAL A 58 -16.86 -0.42 -3.80
N PHE A 59 -16.22 -1.24 -2.96
CA PHE A 59 -15.69 -2.55 -3.33
C PHE A 59 -16.75 -3.66 -3.27
N ASP A 60 -17.90 -3.41 -2.66
CA ASP A 60 -18.90 -4.43 -2.32
C ASP A 60 -18.30 -5.60 -1.54
N TYR A 61 -17.37 -5.27 -0.63
CA TYR A 61 -16.61 -6.22 0.17
C TYR A 61 -16.66 -5.80 1.64
N TYR A 62 -17.06 -6.70 2.52
CA TYR A 62 -17.09 -6.44 3.96
C TYR A 62 -15.87 -7.07 4.65
N PHE A 63 -14.97 -6.23 5.15
CA PHE A 63 -13.79 -6.67 5.87
C PHE A 63 -14.16 -7.33 7.20
N LYS A 64 -13.59 -8.52 7.42
CA LYS A 64 -13.61 -9.24 8.69
C LYS A 64 -12.76 -8.49 9.72
N ASP A 65 -11.56 -8.08 9.31
CA ASP A 65 -10.67 -7.23 10.08
C ASP A 65 -10.79 -5.75 9.65
N LYS A 66 -11.39 -4.91 10.51
CA LYS A 66 -11.51 -3.47 10.22
C LYS A 66 -10.17 -2.73 10.29
N ILE A 67 -9.16 -3.29 10.97
CA ILE A 67 -7.83 -2.71 11.10
C ILE A 67 -7.11 -2.77 9.76
N ILE A 68 -7.23 -3.87 9.00
CA ILE A 68 -6.55 -4.00 7.70
C ILE A 68 -7.13 -3.04 6.65
N CYS A 69 -8.44 -2.76 6.71
CA CYS A 69 -9.05 -1.71 5.90
C CYS A 69 -8.62 -0.31 6.35
N ALA A 70 -8.43 -0.08 7.65
CA ALA A 70 -7.91 1.19 8.14
C ALA A 70 -6.46 1.41 7.70
N GLU A 71 -5.62 0.36 7.71
CA GLU A 71 -4.24 0.41 7.21
C GLU A 71 -4.21 0.75 5.73
N SER A 72 -5.08 0.17 4.91
CA SER A 72 -5.06 0.39 3.45
C SER A 72 -5.29 1.85 3.02
N VAL A 73 -6.07 2.59 3.80
CA VAL A 73 -6.38 4.01 3.54
C VAL A 73 -5.43 4.98 4.23
N GLN A 74 -4.48 4.49 5.03
CA GLN A 74 -3.54 5.29 5.81
C GLN A 74 -2.34 5.71 4.94
N MET A 75 -2.11 7.02 4.83
CA MET A 75 -0.97 7.59 4.08
C MET A 75 -0.06 8.51 4.92
N ALA A 76 -0.29 8.63 6.22
CA ALA A 76 0.48 9.50 7.09
C ALA A 76 1.72 8.78 7.65
N ALA A 77 2.92 9.35 7.47
CA ALA A 77 4.14 8.69 7.93
C ALA A 77 4.37 8.81 9.46
N PRO A 78 4.95 7.78 10.12
CA PRO A 78 4.99 6.35 9.74
C PRO A 78 3.75 5.58 10.24
N GLU A 79 3.04 6.13 11.22
CA GLU A 79 1.83 5.59 11.82
C GLU A 79 0.85 6.74 12.12
N ALA A 80 -0.45 6.44 12.13
CA ALA A 80 -1.49 7.35 12.63
C ALA A 80 -2.29 6.68 13.75
N LEU A 81 -2.69 7.47 14.75
CA LEU A 81 -3.63 7.04 15.76
C LEU A 81 -5.06 7.22 15.22
N LEU A 82 -5.74 6.10 14.97
CA LEU A 82 -7.07 6.07 14.37
C LEU A 82 -8.06 5.40 15.30
N SER A 83 -9.30 5.91 15.35
CA SER A 83 -10.38 5.30 16.12
C SER A 83 -11.28 4.47 15.21
N ILE A 84 -11.45 3.20 15.57
CA ILE A 84 -12.35 2.24 14.92
C ILE A 84 -13.33 1.78 15.98
N LYS A 85 -14.63 2.00 15.77
CA LYS A 85 -15.71 1.66 16.72
C LYS A 85 -15.42 2.13 18.15
N GLY A 86 -14.89 3.35 18.28
CA GLY A 86 -14.57 3.96 19.58
C GLY A 86 -13.28 3.47 20.26
N HIS A 87 -12.53 2.56 19.65
CA HIS A 87 -11.24 2.07 20.16
C HIS A 87 -10.08 2.63 19.34
N GLU A 88 -8.99 3.02 20.00
CA GLU A 88 -7.83 3.63 19.34
C GLU A 88 -6.78 2.59 18.95
N TYR A 89 -6.23 2.73 17.75
CA TYR A 89 -5.21 1.84 17.20
C TYR A 89 -4.08 2.67 16.57
N SER A 90 -2.84 2.24 16.78
CA SER A 90 -1.70 2.74 16.00
C SER A 90 -1.68 2.00 14.67
N ILE A 91 -2.05 2.68 13.58
CA ILE A 91 -2.17 2.10 12.25
C ILE A 91 -0.96 2.53 11.42
N ALA A 92 -0.28 1.55 10.81
CA ALA A 92 0.90 1.78 9.97
C ALA A 92 0.55 2.42 8.62
N HIS A 93 1.57 2.96 7.95
CA HIS A 93 1.46 3.36 6.55
C HIS A 93 1.21 2.15 5.63
N ASN A 94 0.35 2.34 4.66
CA ASN A 94 -0.14 1.29 3.76
C ASN A 94 0.88 0.67 2.78
N LYS A 95 2.17 1.03 2.83
CA LYS A 95 3.17 0.66 1.81
C LYS A 95 3.35 -0.85 1.65
N ARG A 96 3.14 -1.60 2.74
CA ARG A 96 3.20 -3.07 2.73
C ARG A 96 1.99 -3.67 2.02
N LEU A 97 0.80 -3.12 2.27
CA LEU A 97 -0.42 -3.54 1.59
C LEU A 97 -0.38 -3.17 0.11
N GLU A 98 0.15 -2.00 -0.25
CA GLU A 98 0.36 -1.59 -1.65
C GLU A 98 1.15 -2.65 -2.41
N LEU A 99 2.29 -3.08 -1.87
CA LEU A 99 3.10 -4.11 -2.50
C LEU A 99 2.35 -5.44 -2.68
N VAL A 100 1.53 -5.84 -1.70
CA VAL A 100 0.69 -7.06 -1.82
C VAL A 100 -0.35 -6.88 -2.94
N GLY A 101 -1.01 -5.72 -2.95
CA GLY A 101 -2.03 -5.35 -3.93
C GLY A 101 -1.52 -5.35 -5.36
N ASP A 102 -0.39 -4.69 -5.61
CA ASP A 102 0.29 -4.66 -6.91
C ASP A 102 0.51 -6.10 -7.44
N LYS A 103 1.04 -6.99 -6.61
CA LYS A 103 1.33 -8.38 -7.01
C LYS A 103 0.09 -9.23 -7.24
N ILE A 104 -0.94 -9.11 -6.41
CA ILE A 104 -2.16 -9.88 -6.63
C ILE A 104 -3.00 -9.34 -7.80
N MET A 105 -3.01 -8.03 -8.03
CA MET A 105 -3.65 -7.47 -9.22
C MET A 105 -2.98 -7.96 -10.51
N ASP A 106 -1.64 -7.99 -10.54
CA ASP A 106 -0.88 -8.58 -11.66
C ASP A 106 -1.27 -10.04 -11.90
N LEU A 107 -1.38 -10.84 -10.83
CA LEU A 107 -1.80 -12.25 -10.91
C LEU A 107 -3.20 -12.37 -11.48
N VAL A 108 -4.19 -11.69 -10.91
CA VAL A 108 -5.59 -11.78 -11.34
C VAL A 108 -5.77 -11.26 -12.78
N LEU A 109 -5.11 -10.14 -13.13
CA LEU A 109 -5.12 -9.62 -14.49
C LEU A 109 -4.49 -10.61 -15.49
N SER A 110 -3.39 -11.28 -15.11
CA SER A 110 -2.75 -12.29 -15.97
C SER A 110 -3.65 -13.51 -16.19
N GLN A 111 -4.36 -13.98 -15.16
CA GLN A 111 -5.34 -15.06 -15.26
C GLN A 111 -6.50 -14.66 -16.16
N ARG A 112 -7.04 -13.45 -15.99
CA ARG A 112 -8.12 -12.92 -16.82
C ARG A 112 -7.70 -12.85 -18.28
N TRP A 113 -6.53 -12.25 -18.57
CA TRP A 113 -5.99 -12.17 -19.92
C TRP A 113 -5.77 -13.56 -20.54
N TYR A 114 -5.23 -14.53 -19.78
CA TYR A 114 -5.01 -15.90 -20.24
C TYR A 114 -6.31 -16.61 -20.66
N GLN A 115 -7.45 -16.27 -20.07
CA GLN A 115 -8.76 -16.86 -20.37
C GLN A 115 -9.46 -16.23 -21.60
N VAL A 116 -9.07 -15.01 -22.00
CA VAL A 116 -9.74 -14.29 -23.11
C VAL A 116 -9.53 -15.02 -24.43
N ARG A 117 -10.62 -15.19 -25.18
CA ARG A 117 -10.66 -15.73 -26.54
C ARG A 117 -11.55 -14.84 -27.39
N ASN A 118 -11.20 -14.64 -28.65
CA ASN A 118 -12.09 -13.96 -29.60
C ASN A 118 -13.26 -14.87 -30.02
N GLN A 119 -14.16 -14.33 -30.84
CA GLN A 119 -15.34 -15.04 -31.36
C GLN A 119 -15.01 -16.35 -32.12
N ASN A 120 -13.78 -16.47 -32.63
CA ASN A 120 -13.29 -17.66 -33.33
C ASN A 120 -12.51 -18.62 -32.39
N GLY A 121 -12.51 -18.38 -31.09
CA GLY A 121 -11.80 -19.20 -30.09
C GLY A 121 -10.28 -19.00 -30.05
N GLN A 122 -9.74 -17.95 -30.69
CA GLN A 122 -8.30 -17.68 -30.74
C GLN A 122 -7.85 -16.82 -29.55
N THR A 123 -6.63 -17.07 -29.07
CA THR A 123 -5.99 -16.28 -28.01
C THR A 123 -5.45 -14.95 -28.53
N SER A 124 -5.40 -13.96 -27.64
CA SER A 124 -4.70 -12.69 -27.91
C SER A 124 -3.18 -12.92 -27.98
N PRO A 125 -2.46 -12.27 -28.91
CA PRO A 125 -1.00 -12.34 -28.96
C PRO A 125 -0.36 -11.82 -27.68
N VAL A 126 0.72 -12.45 -27.19
CA VAL A 126 1.44 -12.04 -25.96
C VAL A 126 1.83 -10.55 -25.97
N ARG A 127 2.13 -9.96 -27.13
CA ARG A 127 2.48 -8.53 -27.24
C ARG A 127 1.39 -7.59 -26.70
N THR A 128 0.12 -8.00 -26.72
CA THR A 128 -0.98 -7.17 -26.19
C THR A 128 -0.95 -7.07 -24.66
N TRP A 129 -0.24 -7.98 -23.98
CA TRP A 129 -0.10 -7.95 -22.53
C TRP A 129 0.47 -6.62 -22.05
N ASN A 130 1.57 -6.14 -22.64
CA ASN A 130 2.22 -4.91 -22.19
C ASN A 130 1.29 -3.69 -22.32
N ASP A 131 0.49 -3.64 -23.39
CA ASP A 131 -0.46 -2.55 -23.61
C ASP A 131 -1.61 -2.60 -22.59
N ILE A 132 -2.18 -3.79 -22.36
CA ILE A 132 -3.24 -4.01 -21.36
C ILE A 132 -2.74 -3.68 -19.96
N HIS A 133 -1.59 -4.24 -19.58
CA HIS A 133 -0.95 -4.04 -18.28
C HIS A 133 -0.71 -2.55 -18.03
N LYS A 134 -0.02 -1.86 -18.95
CA LYS A 134 0.21 -0.42 -18.85
C LYS A 134 -1.09 0.39 -18.75
N SER A 135 -2.13 0.01 -19.49
CA SER A 135 -3.42 0.72 -19.49
C SER A 135 -4.24 0.53 -18.23
N LEU A 136 -4.00 -0.54 -17.46
CA LEU A 136 -4.84 -0.91 -16.32
C LEU A 136 -4.16 -0.73 -14.96
N VAL A 137 -2.86 -1.03 -14.85
CA VAL A 137 -2.12 -1.01 -13.58
C VAL A 137 -1.06 0.08 -13.48
N SER A 138 -0.92 0.96 -14.49
CA SER A 138 -0.05 2.13 -14.29
C SER A 138 -0.60 3.06 -13.22
N ASN A 139 0.28 3.77 -12.50
CA ASN A 139 -0.13 4.73 -11.47
C ASN A 139 -1.16 5.75 -11.98
N GLU A 140 -1.05 6.21 -13.23
CA GLU A 140 -2.04 7.11 -13.83
C GLU A 140 -3.41 6.44 -13.98
N ALA A 141 -3.44 5.19 -14.49
CA ALA A 141 -4.67 4.43 -14.67
C ALA A 141 -5.36 4.12 -13.33
N LEU A 142 -4.59 3.68 -12.33
CA LEU A 142 -5.10 3.40 -11.00
C LEU A 142 -5.58 4.68 -10.31
N ALA A 143 -4.80 5.76 -10.35
CA ALA A 143 -5.22 7.04 -9.76
C ALA A 143 -6.53 7.56 -10.37
N MET A 144 -6.63 7.57 -11.70
CA MET A 144 -7.83 7.98 -12.42
C MET A 144 -9.04 7.13 -12.01
N ARG A 145 -8.86 5.81 -11.91
CA ARG A 145 -9.91 4.89 -11.45
C ARG A 145 -10.35 5.22 -10.03
N SER A 146 -9.41 5.41 -9.11
CA SER A 146 -9.71 5.70 -7.71
C SER A 146 -10.47 7.01 -7.52
N PHE A 147 -10.08 8.07 -8.22
CA PHE A 147 -10.81 9.34 -8.21
C PHE A 147 -12.21 9.18 -8.81
N LYS A 148 -12.37 8.44 -9.91
CA LYS A 148 -13.68 8.17 -10.51
C LYS A 148 -14.61 7.42 -9.57
N LEU A 149 -14.07 6.57 -8.70
CA LEU A 149 -14.81 5.83 -7.68
C LEU A 149 -15.08 6.64 -6.40
N GLY A 150 -14.50 7.84 -6.27
CA GLY A 150 -14.61 8.68 -5.08
C GLY A 150 -13.85 8.15 -3.86
N LEU A 151 -12.83 7.30 -4.08
CA LEU A 151 -12.04 6.70 -3.00
C LEU A 151 -11.14 7.72 -2.28
N ASP A 152 -10.85 8.86 -2.91
CA ASP A 152 -10.06 9.95 -2.34
C ASP A 152 -10.69 10.54 -1.08
N ALA A 153 -12.02 10.49 -0.97
CA ALA A 153 -12.73 10.88 0.25
C ALA A 153 -12.38 9.99 1.47
N PHE A 154 -11.90 8.78 1.25
CA PHE A 154 -11.64 7.79 2.29
C PHE A 154 -10.18 7.67 2.69
N VAL A 155 -9.25 8.16 1.87
CA VAL A 155 -7.82 8.22 2.22
C VAL A 155 -7.56 9.14 3.42
N VAL A 156 -6.57 8.79 4.24
CA VAL A 156 -6.11 9.58 5.39
C VAL A 156 -4.68 10.08 5.13
N PRO A 157 -4.51 11.27 4.53
CA PRO A 157 -3.20 11.88 4.33
C PRO A 157 -2.64 12.43 5.65
N ALA A 158 -1.35 12.77 5.65
CA ALA A 158 -0.78 13.57 6.73
C ALA A 158 -1.49 14.93 6.84
N SER A 159 -1.52 15.50 8.04
CA SER A 159 -2.18 16.81 8.28
C SER A 159 -1.64 17.89 7.35
N GLY A 160 -2.55 18.61 6.68
CA GLY A 160 -2.21 19.65 5.72
C GLY A 160 -1.72 19.16 4.35
N VAL A 161 -1.68 17.85 4.11
CA VAL A 161 -1.29 17.28 2.81
C VAL A 161 -2.53 17.01 1.97
N HIS A 162 -2.52 17.53 0.74
CA HIS A 162 -3.53 17.22 -0.26
C HIS A 162 -3.28 15.84 -0.88
N VAL A 163 -4.36 15.10 -1.14
CA VAL A 163 -4.31 13.80 -1.80
C VAL A 163 -3.80 13.99 -3.23
N THR A 164 -2.76 13.24 -3.60
CA THR A 164 -2.13 13.28 -4.93
C THR A 164 -2.51 12.07 -5.78
N LYS A 165 -2.23 12.12 -7.08
CA LYS A 165 -2.41 10.95 -7.98
C LYS A 165 -1.61 9.74 -7.52
N ASN A 166 -0.34 9.92 -7.13
CA ASN A 166 0.50 8.81 -6.65
C ASN A 166 -0.10 8.20 -5.39
N MET A 167 -0.56 9.02 -4.44
CA MET A 167 -1.26 8.50 -3.26
C MET A 167 -2.52 7.72 -3.65
N MET A 168 -3.29 8.16 -4.64
CA MET A 168 -4.49 7.41 -5.05
C MET A 168 -4.19 6.09 -5.77
N ALA A 169 -3.06 5.99 -6.48
CA ALA A 169 -2.58 4.73 -7.03
C ALA A 169 -2.17 3.78 -5.91
N ASP A 170 -1.25 4.22 -5.05
CA ASP A 170 -0.73 3.45 -3.91
C ASP A 170 -1.89 3.02 -2.97
N ALA A 171 -2.89 3.89 -2.75
CA ALA A 171 -4.07 3.58 -1.95
C ALA A 171 -4.92 2.47 -2.59
N PHE A 172 -5.12 2.51 -3.91
CA PHE A 172 -5.93 1.50 -4.59
C PHE A 172 -5.28 0.12 -4.48
N GLU A 173 -3.98 0.06 -4.76
CA GLU A 173 -3.16 -1.13 -4.55
C GLU A 173 -3.30 -1.61 -3.10
N ALA A 174 -3.12 -0.73 -2.12
CA ALA A 174 -3.24 -1.11 -0.73
C ALA A 174 -4.64 -1.61 -0.34
N MET A 175 -5.71 -1.03 -0.86
CA MET A 175 -7.08 -1.47 -0.60
C MET A 175 -7.31 -2.87 -1.19
N VAL A 176 -6.81 -3.14 -2.40
CA VAL A 176 -6.87 -4.48 -3.00
C VAL A 176 -6.01 -5.49 -2.23
N GLY A 177 -4.81 -5.07 -1.77
CA GLY A 177 -3.95 -5.88 -0.91
C GLY A 177 -4.62 -6.24 0.42
N ALA A 178 -5.36 -5.31 1.01
CA ALA A 178 -6.14 -5.58 2.22
C ALA A 178 -7.26 -6.61 1.96
N VAL A 179 -8.00 -6.50 0.85
CA VAL A 179 -9.01 -7.49 0.45
C VAL A 179 -8.39 -8.88 0.33
N SER A 180 -7.24 -8.98 -0.35
CA SER A 180 -6.53 -10.24 -0.51
C SER A 180 -6.20 -10.90 0.82
N LEU A 181 -5.66 -10.14 1.78
CA LEU A 181 -5.22 -10.69 3.06
C LEU A 181 -6.41 -11.02 3.98
N ASP A 182 -7.48 -10.23 3.96
CA ASP A 182 -8.70 -10.47 4.74
C ASP A 182 -9.51 -11.68 4.22
N ALA A 183 -9.46 -11.92 2.89
CA ALA A 183 -10.09 -13.07 2.26
C ALA A 183 -9.38 -14.39 2.60
N GLY A 184 -8.06 -14.39 2.76
CA GLY A 184 -7.29 -15.60 3.08
C GLY A 184 -7.19 -16.55 1.88
N GLU A 185 -7.72 -17.76 2.00
CA GLU A 185 -7.68 -18.76 0.92
C GLU A 185 -8.45 -18.32 -0.33
N ASP A 186 -9.48 -17.48 -0.16
CA ASP A 186 -10.34 -16.97 -1.23
C ASP A 186 -9.80 -15.69 -1.89
N ALA A 187 -8.52 -15.35 -1.66
CA ALA A 187 -7.92 -14.07 -2.07
C ALA A 187 -8.09 -13.75 -3.56
N ILE A 188 -7.91 -14.73 -4.44
CA ILE A 188 -8.00 -14.53 -5.90
C ILE A 188 -9.44 -14.19 -6.31
N GLU A 189 -10.43 -14.90 -5.75
CA GLU A 189 -11.85 -14.68 -6.06
C GLU A 189 -12.31 -13.32 -5.52
N ALA A 190 -12.01 -13.01 -4.26
CA ALA A 190 -12.36 -11.73 -3.67
C ALA A 190 -11.73 -10.54 -4.42
N VAL A 191 -10.46 -10.64 -4.81
CA VAL A 191 -9.81 -9.59 -5.62
C VAL A 191 -10.43 -9.51 -7.01
N HIS A 192 -10.70 -10.64 -7.67
CA HIS A 192 -11.37 -10.64 -8.96
C HIS A 192 -12.71 -9.90 -8.90
N ASP A 193 -13.53 -10.17 -7.90
CA ASP A 193 -14.84 -9.53 -7.73
C ASP A 193 -14.73 -8.03 -7.48
N VAL A 194 -13.77 -7.59 -6.66
CA VAL A 194 -13.47 -6.16 -6.45
C VAL A 194 -13.00 -5.50 -7.75
N LEU A 195 -12.14 -6.15 -8.52
CA LEU A 195 -11.66 -5.62 -9.80
C LEU A 195 -12.81 -5.53 -10.82
N GLU A 196 -13.68 -6.55 -10.91
CA GLU A 196 -14.87 -6.50 -11.76
C GLU A 196 -15.81 -5.36 -11.33
N ARG A 197 -16.10 -5.25 -10.02
CA ARG A 197 -16.96 -4.22 -9.42
C ARG A 197 -16.49 -2.81 -9.71
N THR A 198 -15.18 -2.60 -9.71
CA THR A 198 -14.54 -1.30 -9.98
C THR A 198 -14.36 -1.01 -11.48
N GLY A 199 -14.89 -1.87 -12.35
CA GLY A 199 -14.79 -1.77 -13.80
C GLY A 199 -13.35 -1.91 -14.29
N PHE A 200 -12.50 -2.62 -13.55
CA PHE A 200 -11.09 -2.83 -13.89
C PHE A 200 -10.94 -3.55 -15.23
N PHE A 201 -11.78 -4.56 -15.47
CA PHE A 201 -11.75 -5.35 -16.69
C PHE A 201 -12.50 -4.73 -17.89
N ASN A 202 -13.03 -3.50 -17.76
CA ASN A 202 -13.68 -2.77 -18.85
C ASN A 202 -12.65 -2.24 -19.86
N HIS A 203 -12.00 -3.16 -20.57
CA HIS A 203 -10.96 -2.89 -21.55
C HIS A 203 -11.24 -3.68 -22.84
N PRO A 204 -11.16 -3.08 -24.05
CA PRO A 204 -11.54 -3.75 -25.30
C PRO A 204 -10.84 -5.08 -25.57
N MET A 205 -9.62 -5.25 -25.05
CA MET A 205 -8.84 -6.48 -25.20
C MET A 205 -9.09 -7.54 -24.12
N LEU A 206 -10.00 -7.28 -23.17
CA LEU A 206 -10.44 -8.21 -22.12
C LEU A 206 -11.92 -8.60 -22.24
N VAL A 207 -12.62 -8.11 -23.28
CA VAL A 207 -13.99 -8.48 -23.62
C VAL A 207 -13.96 -9.68 -24.58
N ARG A 208 -14.95 -10.59 -24.45
CA ARG A 208 -15.14 -11.74 -25.34
C ARG A 208 -15.71 -11.33 -26.70
#